data_AF-S4RLJ1-F1
#
_entry.id   AF-S4RLJ1-F1
#
_cell.length_a   1.000
_cell.length_b   1.000
_cell.length_c   1.000
_cell.angle_alpha   90.00
_cell.angle_beta   90.00
_cell.angle_gamma   90.00
#
_symmetry.space_group_name_H-M   'P 1'
#
loop_
_entity.id
_entity.type
_entity.pdbx_description
1 polymer ?
#
loop_
_entity_poly.entity_id
_entity_poly.type
_entity_poly.pdbx_seq_one_letter_code
_entity_poly.pdbx_strand_id
1 'polypeptide(L)'
;MQQEEYAEDDEETQRECLMRFASRDFIMEPIIFTTLKRYFQAGGSPENVIQLLSENYTAVAQTVNLLAEWLMQTGVEPGQVQEMVENHLKTILIKHFDPRKADSIFTEEGETPAWLEQMIAHATWRDLFYKLAESHPDCLMLNFTVKLISDAGHQGEITSVSTACQQLEVFSRVLRTSLATLLDGGEDSLDKHLPEFA
;
A
#
# COMPACT_ATOMS: atom_id res chain seq x y z
N MET A 1 32.07 11.89 -31.43
CA MET A 1 31.44 10.56 -31.30
C MET A 1 31.14 10.24 -29.84
N GLN A 2 32.04 9.69 -29.00
CA GLN A 2 31.66 9.41 -27.59
C GLN A 2 31.19 10.65 -26.80
N GLN A 3 31.87 11.80 -26.89
CA GLN A 3 31.43 13.03 -26.19
C GLN A 3 30.12 13.65 -26.72
N GLU A 4 29.76 13.39 -27.97
CA GLU A 4 28.48 13.87 -28.54
C GLU A 4 27.34 12.95 -28.12
N GLU A 5 27.61 11.64 -28.03
CA GLU A 5 26.66 10.62 -27.57
C GLU A 5 26.32 10.77 -26.07
N TYR A 6 27.29 11.13 -25.23
CA TYR A 6 27.05 11.45 -23.81
C TYR A 6 26.26 12.77 -23.63
N ALA A 7 26.51 13.78 -24.47
CA ALA A 7 25.79 15.05 -24.39
C ALA A 7 24.32 14.92 -24.82
N GLU A 8 24.03 14.07 -25.81
CA GLU A 8 22.67 13.79 -26.29
C GLU A 8 21.84 13.02 -25.24
N ASP A 9 22.47 12.09 -24.51
CA ASP A 9 21.85 11.35 -23.39
C ASP A 9 21.56 12.24 -22.17
N ASP A 10 22.46 13.19 -21.87
CA ASP A 10 22.28 14.18 -20.81
C ASP A 10 21.13 15.16 -21.13
N GLU A 11 21.03 15.64 -22.37
CA GLU A 11 19.93 16.50 -22.81
C GLU A 11 18.57 15.79 -22.77
N GLU A 12 18.51 14.52 -23.19
CA GLU A 12 17.29 13.72 -23.08
C GLU A 12 16.88 13.49 -21.62
N THR A 13 17.84 13.17 -20.76
CA THR A 13 17.63 12.99 -19.32
C THR A 13 17.11 14.27 -18.66
N GLN A 14 17.67 15.43 -19.02
CA GLN A 14 17.18 16.72 -18.54
C GLN A 14 15.73 16.95 -18.95
N ARG A 15 15.40 16.72 -20.23
CA ARG A 15 14.05 16.90 -20.77
C ARG A 15 13.03 16.01 -20.05
N GLU A 16 13.36 14.75 -19.79
CA GLU A 16 12.49 13.83 -19.06
C GLU A 16 12.21 14.33 -17.63
N CYS A 17 13.25 14.78 -16.92
CA CYS A 17 13.10 15.30 -15.56
C CYS A 17 12.24 16.59 -15.53
N LEU A 18 12.45 17.51 -16.48
CA LEU A 18 11.65 18.74 -16.59
C LEU A 18 10.17 18.45 -16.83
N MET A 19 9.85 17.45 -17.68
CA MET A 19 8.47 17.02 -17.89
C MET A 19 7.84 16.50 -16.58
N ARG A 20 8.60 15.80 -15.75
CA ARG A 20 8.13 15.33 -14.44
C ARG A 20 7.94 16.49 -13.45
N PHE A 21 8.89 17.41 -13.36
CA PHE A 21 8.78 18.59 -12.46
C PHE A 21 7.61 19.50 -12.83
N ALA A 22 7.22 19.54 -14.11
CA ALA A 22 6.05 20.27 -14.58
C ALA A 22 4.72 19.56 -14.25
N SER A 23 4.75 18.31 -13.77
CA SER A 23 3.53 17.60 -13.40
C SER A 23 2.99 18.11 -12.05
N ARG A 24 1.66 18.07 -11.93
CA ARG A 24 0.94 18.60 -10.78
C ARG A 24 1.39 17.94 -9.49
N ASP A 25 1.70 18.75 -8.48
CA ASP A 25 2.09 18.30 -7.13
C ASP A 25 3.29 17.32 -7.10
N PHE A 26 4.13 17.28 -8.15
CA PHE A 26 5.27 16.35 -8.23
C PHE A 26 6.27 16.47 -7.07
N ILE A 27 6.32 17.63 -6.41
CA ILE A 27 7.11 17.84 -5.20
C ILE A 27 6.76 16.87 -4.05
N MET A 28 5.54 16.33 -4.06
CA MET A 28 5.05 15.38 -3.05
C MET A 28 5.29 13.92 -3.43
N GLU A 29 5.80 13.63 -4.63
CA GLU A 29 6.06 12.26 -5.09
C GLU A 29 7.31 11.68 -4.40
N PRO A 30 7.32 10.39 -4.03
CA PRO A 30 8.43 9.78 -3.30
C PRO A 30 9.75 9.79 -4.11
N ILE A 31 9.66 9.84 -5.44
CA ILE A 31 10.80 9.85 -6.36
C ILE A 31 11.38 11.24 -6.61
N ILE A 32 10.91 12.29 -5.93
CA ILE A 32 11.36 13.66 -6.17
C ILE A 32 12.88 13.79 -6.02
N PHE A 33 13.45 13.25 -4.93
CA PHE A 33 14.88 13.37 -4.64
C PHE A 33 15.76 12.61 -5.64
N THR A 34 15.33 11.43 -6.08
CA THR A 34 16.06 10.66 -7.09
C THR A 34 16.03 11.36 -8.45
N THR A 35 14.89 11.95 -8.81
CA THR A 35 14.72 12.73 -10.04
C THR A 35 15.55 14.01 -10.01
N LEU A 36 15.57 14.73 -8.89
CA LEU A 36 16.42 15.91 -8.68
C LEU A 36 17.89 15.58 -8.85
N LYS A 37 18.35 14.48 -8.21
CA LYS A 37 19.74 14.04 -8.32
C LYS A 37 20.11 13.72 -9.77
N ARG A 38 19.26 12.98 -10.49
CA ARG A 38 19.46 12.65 -11.91
C ARG A 38 19.54 13.91 -12.78
N TYR A 39 18.65 14.88 -12.54
CA TYR A 39 18.64 16.15 -13.27
C TYR A 39 19.92 16.98 -13.06
N PHE A 40 20.39 17.10 -11.81
CA PHE A 40 21.62 17.84 -11.51
C PHE A 40 22.88 17.14 -12.01
N GLN A 41 22.89 15.80 -12.02
CA GLN A 41 24.00 15.02 -12.58
C GLN A 41 24.14 15.23 -14.09
N ALA A 42 23.03 15.42 -14.81
CA ALA A 42 23.02 15.74 -16.23
C ALA A 42 23.31 17.23 -16.53
N GLY A 43 23.62 18.07 -15.53
CA GLY A 43 23.96 19.49 -15.73
C GLY A 43 22.77 20.46 -15.71
N GLY A 44 21.61 20.03 -15.23
CA GLY A 44 20.41 20.87 -15.15
C GLY A 44 20.48 22.05 -14.16
N SER A 45 19.77 23.13 -14.46
CA SER A 45 19.74 24.37 -13.64
C SER A 45 18.72 24.29 -12.49
N PRO A 46 19.11 24.61 -11.23
CA PRO A 46 18.20 24.64 -10.08
C PRO A 46 17.02 25.61 -10.24
N GLU A 47 17.23 26.74 -10.91
CA GLU A 47 16.21 27.78 -11.08
C GLU A 47 14.98 27.25 -11.83
N ASN A 48 15.20 26.50 -12.91
CA ASN A 48 14.11 25.91 -13.70
C ASN A 48 13.29 24.92 -12.88
N VAL A 49 13.94 24.13 -12.04
CA VAL A 49 13.28 23.15 -11.17
C VAL A 49 12.44 23.84 -10.11
N ILE A 50 13.01 24.85 -9.44
CA ILE A 50 12.30 25.62 -8.41
C ILE A 50 11.05 26.27 -9.03
N GLN A 51 11.19 26.87 -10.22
CA GLN A 51 10.08 27.48 -10.92
C GLN A 51 8.99 26.45 -11.24
N LEU A 52 9.34 25.35 -11.92
CA LEU A 52 8.37 24.33 -12.33
C LEU A 52 7.66 23.68 -11.14
N LEU A 53 8.40 23.32 -10.08
CA LEU A 53 7.78 22.71 -8.90
C LEU A 53 6.87 23.70 -8.17
N SER A 54 7.27 24.97 -8.09
CA SER A 54 6.47 26.01 -7.40
C SER A 54 5.21 26.37 -8.18
N GLU A 55 5.31 26.52 -9.50
CA GLU A 55 4.19 26.85 -10.38
C GLU A 55 3.15 25.72 -10.46
N ASN A 56 3.58 24.46 -10.35
CA ASN A 56 2.71 23.28 -10.48
C ASN A 56 2.30 22.68 -9.13
N TYR A 57 2.67 23.30 -8.00
CA TYR A 57 2.21 22.90 -6.68
C TYR A 57 0.82 23.48 -6.39
N THR A 58 -0.16 22.60 -6.28
CA THR A 58 -1.56 22.93 -5.95
C THR A 58 -1.98 22.47 -4.55
N ALA A 59 -1.08 21.81 -3.82
CA ALA A 59 -1.28 21.43 -2.42
C ALA A 59 -2.53 20.57 -2.16
N VAL A 60 -2.89 19.67 -3.09
CA VAL A 60 -4.11 18.86 -2.96
C VAL A 60 -4.14 18.08 -1.65
N ALA A 61 -3.04 17.38 -1.32
CA ALA A 61 -2.93 16.61 -0.08
C ALA A 61 -3.13 17.49 1.18
N GLN A 62 -2.56 18.70 1.19
CA GLN A 62 -2.71 19.61 2.32
C GLN A 62 -4.13 20.19 2.41
N THR A 63 -4.78 20.41 1.27
CA THR A 63 -6.17 20.83 1.23
C THR A 63 -7.09 19.76 1.82
N VAL A 64 -6.80 18.47 1.59
CA VAL A 64 -7.52 17.35 2.22
C VAL A 64 -7.35 17.37 3.73
N ASN A 65 -6.14 17.61 4.24
CA ASN A 65 -5.90 17.75 5.69
C ASN A 65 -6.73 18.90 6.30
N LEU A 66 -6.76 20.06 5.62
CA LEU A 66 -7.55 21.20 6.07
C LEU A 66 -9.06 20.89 6.09
N LEU A 67 -9.56 20.18 5.08
CA LEU A 67 -10.96 19.73 5.05
C LEU A 67 -11.27 18.76 6.19
N ALA A 68 -10.35 17.83 6.49
CA ALA A 68 -10.49 16.93 7.62
C ALA A 68 -10.56 17.70 8.96
N GLU A 69 -9.73 18.72 9.15
CA GLU A 69 -9.80 19.60 10.31
C GLU A 69 -11.11 20.38 10.40
N TRP A 70 -11.62 20.89 9.28
CA TRP A 70 -12.91 21.58 9.25
C TRP A 70 -14.07 20.65 9.60
N LEU A 71 -14.05 19.41 9.12
CA LEU A 71 -15.06 18.40 9.51
C LEU A 71 -15.06 18.21 11.03
N MET A 72 -13.88 18.10 11.64
CA MET A 72 -13.76 18.00 13.09
C MET A 72 -14.32 19.25 13.80
N GLN A 73 -14.04 20.45 13.30
CA GLN A 73 -14.58 21.70 13.87
C GLN A 73 -16.11 21.80 13.75
N THR A 74 -16.70 21.21 12.72
CA THR A 74 -18.16 21.16 12.56
C THR A 74 -18.85 20.13 13.47
N GLY A 75 -18.09 19.37 14.26
CA GLY A 75 -18.60 18.42 15.24
C GLY A 75 -18.55 16.95 14.80
N VAL A 76 -17.89 16.64 13.68
CA VAL A 76 -17.62 15.24 13.28
C VAL A 76 -16.51 14.70 14.18
N GLU A 77 -16.70 13.51 14.75
CA GLU A 77 -15.69 12.90 15.60
C GLU A 77 -14.43 12.55 14.79
N PRO A 78 -13.21 12.72 15.35
CA PRO A 78 -11.96 12.42 14.64
C PRO A 78 -11.90 10.99 14.09
N GLY A 79 -12.46 10.02 14.83
CA GLY A 79 -12.52 8.62 14.39
C GLY A 79 -13.35 8.44 13.12
N GLN A 80 -14.46 9.17 12.96
CA GLN A 80 -15.31 9.11 11.77
C GLN A 80 -14.63 9.74 10.55
N VAL A 81 -13.88 10.83 10.75
CA VAL A 81 -13.09 11.46 9.68
C VAL A 81 -11.98 10.50 9.21
N GLN A 82 -11.27 9.88 10.15
CA GLN A 82 -10.26 8.88 9.85
C GLN A 82 -10.85 7.69 9.08
N GLU A 83 -11.96 7.14 9.56
CA GLU A 83 -12.66 6.03 8.91
C GLU A 83 -13.11 6.39 7.47
N MET A 84 -13.58 7.63 7.26
CA MET A 84 -13.96 8.11 5.93
C MET A 84 -12.77 8.12 4.95
N VAL A 85 -11.60 8.59 5.41
CA VAL A 85 -10.37 8.61 4.60
C VAL A 85 -9.89 7.18 4.35
N GLU A 86 -9.84 6.34 5.38
CA GLU A 86 -9.43 4.93 5.26
C GLU A 86 -10.32 4.16 4.28
N ASN A 87 -11.64 4.31 4.37
CA ASN A 87 -12.59 3.66 3.46
C ASN A 87 -12.44 4.15 2.01
N HIS A 88 -12.15 5.43 1.81
CA HIS A 88 -11.89 5.96 0.48
C HIS A 88 -10.58 5.41 -0.09
N LEU A 89 -9.50 5.39 0.70
CA LEU A 89 -8.22 4.79 0.31
C LEU A 89 -8.37 3.30 -0.03
N LYS A 90 -9.10 2.53 0.78
CA LYS A 90 -9.45 1.13 0.46
C LYS A 90 -10.09 1.01 -0.92
N THR A 91 -11.06 1.87 -1.22
CA THR A 91 -11.78 1.85 -2.50
C THR A 91 -10.83 2.12 -3.67
N ILE A 92 -9.93 3.10 -3.53
CA ILE A 92 -8.91 3.41 -4.53
C ILE A 92 -7.96 2.21 -4.73
N LEU A 93 -7.48 1.63 -3.63
CA LEU A 93 -6.57 0.49 -3.68
C LEU A 93 -7.23 -0.69 -4.38
N ILE A 94 -8.45 -1.10 -3.99
CA ILE A 94 -9.18 -2.20 -4.65
C ILE A 94 -9.35 -1.93 -6.15
N LYS A 95 -9.65 -0.70 -6.55
CA LYS A 95 -9.92 -0.35 -7.95
C LYS A 95 -8.67 -0.31 -8.83
N HIS A 96 -7.54 0.10 -8.27
CA HIS A 96 -6.31 0.39 -9.02
C HIS A 96 -5.14 -0.54 -8.67
N PHE A 97 -5.37 -1.56 -7.85
CA PHE A 97 -4.35 -2.54 -7.51
C PHE A 97 -3.87 -3.28 -8.76
N ASP A 98 -2.55 -3.37 -8.91
CA ASP A 98 -1.89 -4.12 -9.97
C ASP A 98 -0.96 -5.15 -9.31
N PRO A 99 -1.30 -6.46 -9.39
CA PRO A 99 -0.51 -7.49 -8.73
C PRO A 99 0.92 -7.56 -9.25
N ARG A 100 1.16 -7.22 -10.53
CA ARG A 100 2.51 -7.27 -11.11
C ARG A 100 3.43 -6.20 -10.53
N LYS A 101 2.89 -5.01 -10.30
CA LYS A 101 3.65 -3.91 -9.66
C LYS A 101 3.88 -4.16 -8.18
N ALA A 102 2.90 -4.80 -7.50
CA ALA A 102 3.09 -5.19 -6.11
C ALA A 102 4.20 -6.25 -5.98
N ASP A 103 4.21 -7.24 -6.87
CA ASP A 103 5.24 -8.27 -6.90
C ASP A 103 6.62 -7.70 -7.26
N SER A 104 6.69 -6.72 -8.17
CA SER A 104 7.97 -6.11 -8.55
C SER A 104 8.69 -5.45 -7.36
N ILE A 105 7.94 -4.76 -6.49
CA ILE A 105 8.49 -4.16 -5.25
C ILE A 105 9.17 -5.23 -4.38
N PHE A 106 8.51 -6.38 -4.22
CA PHE A 106 9.04 -7.49 -3.43
C PHE A 106 10.25 -8.18 -4.07
N THR A 107 10.27 -8.29 -5.41
CA THR A 107 11.37 -8.94 -6.11
C THR A 107 12.60 -8.05 -6.28
N GLU A 108 12.42 -6.74 -6.41
CA GLU A 108 13.50 -5.78 -6.66
C GLU A 108 14.19 -5.34 -5.36
N GLU A 109 13.44 -5.10 -4.29
CA GLU A 109 14.01 -4.66 -3.01
C GLU A 109 14.56 -5.84 -2.18
N GLY A 110 14.08 -7.06 -2.41
CA GLY A 110 14.55 -8.29 -1.76
C GLY A 110 14.27 -8.39 -0.24
N GLU A 111 13.82 -7.30 0.37
CA GLU A 111 13.43 -7.20 1.78
C GLU A 111 11.95 -6.84 1.90
N THR A 112 11.35 -7.23 3.03
CA THR A 112 9.99 -6.84 3.39
C THR A 112 9.89 -5.34 3.63
N PRO A 113 9.03 -4.61 2.92
CA PRO A 113 8.91 -3.17 3.13
C PRO A 113 8.40 -2.84 4.54
N ALA A 114 9.06 -1.91 5.24
CA ALA A 114 8.70 -1.55 6.61
C ALA A 114 7.27 -1.00 6.76
N TRP A 115 6.74 -0.38 5.71
CA TRP A 115 5.35 0.09 5.69
C TRP A 115 4.34 -1.06 5.77
N LEU A 116 4.70 -2.26 5.30
CA LEU A 116 3.79 -3.41 5.30
C LEU A 116 3.50 -3.89 6.72
N GLU A 117 4.53 -3.99 7.56
CA GLU A 117 4.38 -4.35 8.98
C GLU A 117 3.51 -3.33 9.73
N GLN A 118 3.68 -2.03 9.42
CA GLN A 118 2.85 -0.97 9.99
C GLN A 118 1.39 -1.11 9.56
N MET A 119 1.12 -1.46 8.31
CA MET A 119 -0.25 -1.71 7.84
C MET A 119 -0.87 -2.92 8.53
N ILE A 120 -0.11 -4.02 8.70
CA ILE A 120 -0.58 -5.25 9.35
C ILE A 120 -1.02 -5.01 10.80
N ALA A 121 -0.43 -4.04 11.51
CA ALA A 121 -0.82 -3.69 12.88
C ALA A 121 -2.29 -3.25 13.00
N HIS A 122 -2.90 -2.75 11.92
CA HIS A 122 -4.28 -2.27 11.93
C HIS A 122 -5.25 -3.25 11.26
N ALA A 123 -6.31 -3.62 11.97
CA ALA A 123 -7.34 -4.55 11.48
C ALA A 123 -7.98 -4.11 10.15
N THR A 124 -8.18 -2.80 9.99
CA THR A 124 -8.70 -2.18 8.77
C THR A 124 -7.92 -2.58 7.52
N TRP A 125 -6.58 -2.59 7.58
CA TRP A 125 -5.74 -2.93 6.44
C TRP A 125 -5.58 -4.43 6.25
N ARG A 126 -5.64 -5.23 7.32
CA ARG A 126 -5.68 -6.70 7.22
C ARG A 126 -6.89 -7.17 6.39
N ASP A 127 -8.08 -6.61 6.66
CA ASP A 127 -9.30 -6.85 5.86
C ASP A 127 -9.10 -6.51 4.37
N LEU A 128 -8.40 -5.42 4.07
CA LEU A 128 -8.09 -5.05 2.69
C LEU A 128 -7.19 -6.09 2.02
N PHE A 129 -6.14 -6.56 2.71
CA PHE A 129 -5.23 -7.57 2.17
C PHE A 129 -5.93 -8.89 1.91
N TYR A 130 -6.86 -9.32 2.77
CA TYR A 130 -7.66 -10.52 2.51
C TYR A 130 -8.51 -10.38 1.24
N LYS A 131 -9.24 -9.27 1.08
CA LYS A 131 -10.04 -9.00 -0.12
C LYS A 131 -9.20 -8.98 -1.39
N LEU A 132 -8.02 -8.34 -1.33
CA LEU A 132 -7.11 -8.30 -2.47
C LEU A 132 -6.57 -9.70 -2.79
N ALA A 133 -6.18 -10.49 -1.78
CA ALA A 133 -5.65 -11.83 -1.97
C ALA A 133 -6.70 -12.79 -2.58
N GLU A 134 -7.98 -12.65 -2.20
CA GLU A 134 -9.08 -13.39 -2.85
C GLU A 134 -9.24 -13.03 -4.32
N SER A 135 -9.14 -11.74 -4.66
CA SER A 135 -9.27 -11.26 -6.04
C SER A 135 -8.03 -11.56 -6.91
N HIS A 136 -6.87 -11.73 -6.29
CA HIS A 136 -5.57 -11.90 -6.95
C HIS A 136 -4.76 -13.03 -6.29
N PRO A 137 -5.18 -14.31 -6.42
CA PRO A 137 -4.56 -15.44 -5.74
C PRO A 137 -3.12 -15.72 -6.18
N ASP A 138 -2.76 -15.31 -7.40
CA ASP A 138 -1.42 -15.53 -7.96
C ASP A 138 -0.38 -14.47 -7.53
N CYS A 139 -0.79 -13.43 -6.80
CA CYS A 139 0.10 -12.36 -6.36
C CYS A 139 1.00 -12.83 -5.21
N LEU A 140 2.31 -12.82 -5.42
CA LEU A 140 3.30 -13.26 -4.44
C LEU A 140 3.30 -12.37 -3.20
N MET A 141 3.23 -11.06 -3.39
CA MET A 141 3.22 -10.07 -2.31
C MET A 141 2.02 -10.27 -1.38
N LEU A 142 0.81 -10.47 -1.93
CA LEU A 142 -0.40 -10.68 -1.13
C LEU A 142 -0.35 -12.00 -0.37
N ASN A 143 0.11 -13.07 -1.04
CA ASN A 143 0.30 -14.36 -0.42
C ASN A 143 1.28 -14.31 0.76
N PHE A 144 2.39 -13.61 0.58
CA PHE A 144 3.38 -13.40 1.62
C PHE A 144 2.83 -12.50 2.76
N THR A 145 2.05 -11.48 2.44
CA THR A 145 1.39 -10.61 3.42
C THR A 145 0.43 -11.40 4.31
N VAL A 146 -0.38 -12.30 3.73
CA VAL A 146 -1.28 -13.19 4.51
C VAL A 146 -0.48 -14.08 5.46
N LYS A 147 0.69 -14.57 5.04
CA LYS A 147 1.59 -15.32 5.91
C LYS A 147 2.12 -14.46 7.06
N LEU A 148 2.58 -13.23 6.80
CA LEU A 148 3.03 -12.30 7.86
C LEU A 148 1.91 -12.00 8.87
N ILE A 149 0.69 -11.79 8.39
CA ILE A 149 -0.47 -11.56 9.26
C ILE A 149 -0.71 -12.78 10.17
N SER A 150 -0.56 -13.99 9.63
CA SER A 150 -0.64 -15.22 10.43
C SER A 150 0.53 -15.39 11.40
N ASP A 151 1.75 -14.98 11.04
CA ASP A 151 2.92 -15.01 11.93
C ASP A 151 2.79 -13.99 13.08
N ALA A 152 2.11 -12.86 12.83
CA ALA A 152 1.81 -11.83 13.83
C ALA A 152 0.72 -12.22 14.84
N GLY A 153 0.10 -13.39 14.72
CA GLY A 153 -0.92 -13.88 15.66
C GLY A 153 -2.37 -13.56 15.27
N HIS A 154 -2.60 -12.95 14.10
CA HIS A 154 -3.93 -12.58 13.61
C HIS A 154 -4.60 -13.68 12.77
N GLN A 155 -4.16 -14.94 12.89
CA GLN A 155 -4.73 -16.06 12.11
C GLN A 155 -6.22 -16.33 12.38
N GLY A 156 -6.74 -15.92 13.55
CA GLY A 156 -8.16 -16.07 13.88
C GLY A 156 -9.08 -15.13 13.11
N GLU A 157 -8.54 -14.11 12.43
CA GLU A 157 -9.30 -13.23 11.54
C GLU A 157 -9.44 -13.84 10.13
N ILE A 158 -8.67 -14.89 9.84
CA ILE A 158 -8.66 -15.62 8.57
C ILE A 158 -9.68 -16.77 8.60
N THR A 159 -10.90 -16.53 9.08
CA THR A 159 -11.93 -17.58 9.17
C THR A 159 -12.72 -17.76 7.88
N SER A 160 -12.77 -16.75 7.00
CA SER A 160 -13.67 -16.74 5.84
C SER A 160 -13.00 -16.82 4.48
N VAL A 161 -11.70 -17.05 4.42
CA VAL A 161 -10.94 -16.75 3.20
C VAL A 161 -10.49 -18.04 2.52
N SER A 162 -11.08 -18.34 1.36
CA SER A 162 -10.65 -19.44 0.47
C SER A 162 -9.15 -19.39 0.13
N THR A 163 -8.52 -18.22 0.27
CA THR A 163 -7.07 -17.99 0.13
C THR A 163 -6.24 -18.65 1.25
N ALA A 164 -6.77 -18.84 2.47
CA ALA A 164 -6.07 -19.60 3.52
C ALA A 164 -5.87 -21.06 3.11
N CYS A 165 -6.86 -21.66 2.46
CA CYS A 165 -6.81 -23.02 1.93
C CYS A 165 -5.77 -23.19 0.80
N GLN A 166 -5.33 -22.11 0.16
CA GLN A 166 -4.32 -22.16 -0.90
C GLN A 166 -2.90 -22.27 -0.32
N GLN A 167 -2.69 -21.93 0.95
CA GLN A 167 -1.40 -22.01 1.62
C GLN A 167 -1.44 -22.99 2.80
N LEU A 168 -0.82 -24.15 2.64
CA LEU A 168 -0.86 -25.23 3.63
C LEU A 168 -0.43 -24.80 5.05
N GLU A 169 0.60 -23.95 5.16
CA GLU A 169 1.07 -23.46 6.47
C GLU A 169 0.02 -22.57 7.16
N VAL A 170 -0.56 -21.60 6.45
CA VAL A 170 -1.61 -20.71 6.97
C VAL A 170 -2.85 -21.52 7.32
N PHE A 171 -3.29 -22.41 6.41
CA PHE A 171 -4.40 -23.33 6.65
C PHE A 171 -4.22 -24.15 7.93
N SER A 172 -3.04 -24.77 8.12
CA SER A 172 -2.78 -25.61 9.29
C SER A 172 -2.88 -24.83 10.61
N ARG A 173 -2.49 -23.55 10.61
CA ARG A 173 -2.56 -22.69 11.80
C ARG A 173 -3.97 -22.21 12.06
N VAL A 174 -4.69 -21.78 11.03
CA VAL A 174 -6.12 -21.41 11.12
C VAL A 174 -6.95 -22.60 11.61
N LEU A 175 -6.73 -23.78 11.03
CA LEU A 175 -7.38 -25.04 11.43
C LEU A 175 -7.11 -25.36 12.90
N ARG A 176 -5.84 -25.27 13.34
CA ARG A 176 -5.47 -25.52 14.73
C ARG A 176 -6.13 -24.54 15.69
N THR A 177 -6.13 -23.24 15.36
CA THR A 177 -6.76 -22.22 16.20
C THR A 177 -8.27 -22.43 16.26
N SER A 178 -8.92 -22.70 15.12
CA SER A 178 -10.36 -22.98 15.05
C SER A 178 -10.73 -24.22 15.85
N LEU A 179 -9.96 -25.31 15.74
CA LEU A 179 -10.15 -26.53 16.54
C LEU A 179 -9.96 -26.28 18.04
N ALA A 180 -8.97 -25.46 18.43
CA ALA A 180 -8.78 -25.08 19.84
C ALA A 180 -9.98 -24.27 20.36
N THR A 181 -10.48 -23.30 19.59
CA THR A 181 -11.65 -22.50 19.94
C THR A 181 -12.93 -23.34 20.06
N LEU A 182 -13.12 -24.33 19.18
CA LEU A 182 -14.23 -25.28 19.27
C LEU A 182 -14.11 -26.19 20.50
N LEU A 183 -12.90 -26.67 20.80
CA LEU A 183 -12.66 -27.58 21.93
C LEU A 183 -12.79 -26.87 23.29
N ASP A 184 -12.29 -25.64 23.40
CA ASP A 184 -12.32 -24.85 24.64
C ASP A 184 -13.69 -24.19 24.89
N GLY A 185 -14.49 -23.96 23.84
CA GLY A 185 -15.78 -23.28 23.92
C GLY A 185 -16.99 -24.16 24.27
N GLY A 186 -16.85 -25.48 24.30
CA GLY A 186 -17.94 -26.42 24.63
C GLY A 186 -19.06 -26.49 23.58
N GLU A 187 -20.16 -27.19 23.90
CA GLU A 187 -21.29 -27.45 22.97
C GLU A 187 -21.94 -26.17 22.41
N ASP A 188 -22.02 -25.09 23.19
CA ASP A 188 -22.60 -23.81 22.76
C ASP A 188 -21.73 -23.05 21.72
N SER A 189 -20.42 -23.27 21.74
CA SER A 189 -19.47 -22.72 20.76
C SER A 189 -19.47 -23.56 19.47
N LEU A 190 -19.71 -24.86 19.61
CA LEU A 190 -19.76 -25.81 18.51
C LEU A 190 -20.85 -25.43 17.48
N ASP A 191 -22.09 -25.18 17.92
CA ASP A 191 -23.20 -24.83 17.02
C ASP A 191 -23.02 -23.47 16.31
N LYS A 192 -22.27 -22.54 16.92
CA LYS A 192 -22.04 -21.19 16.35
C LYS A 192 -20.89 -21.15 15.35
N HIS A 193 -19.82 -21.90 15.62
CA HIS A 193 -18.59 -21.84 14.83
C HIS A 193 -18.45 -22.99 13.82
N LEU A 194 -19.26 -24.07 13.90
CA LEU A 194 -19.30 -25.11 12.87
C LEU A 194 -19.62 -24.58 11.45
N PRO A 195 -20.57 -23.65 11.26
CA PRO A 195 -20.90 -23.13 9.94
C PRO A 195 -19.78 -22.29 9.33
N GLU A 196 -18.93 -21.68 10.16
CA GLU A 196 -17.75 -20.92 9.71
C GLU A 196 -16.59 -21.85 9.30
N PHE A 197 -16.68 -23.14 9.63
CA PHE A 197 -15.66 -24.16 9.35
C PHE A 197 -15.95 -24.97 8.07
N ALA A 198 -17.19 -24.95 7.57
CA ALA A 198 -17.65 -25.75 6.44
C ALA A 198 -17.52 -25.01 5.10
#